data_AF-A0AA96X218-F1
#
_entry.id   AF-A0AA96X218-F1
#
_cell.length_a   1.000
_cell.length_b   1.000
_cell.length_c   1.000
_cell.angle_alpha   90.00
_cell.angle_beta   90.00
_cell.angle_gamma   90.00
#
_symmetry.space_group_name_H-M   'P 1'
#
loop_
_entity.id
_entity.type
_entity.pdbx_description
1 polymer ?
#
loop_
_entity_poly.entity_id
_entity_poly.type
_entity_poly.pdbx_seq_one_letter_code
_entity_poly.pdbx_strand_id
1 'polypeptide(L)'
;MEGANTFVFVISRDSVESKVCRDEIDHAVLHNKRLVPIVRRDDFEMAKVHPTLCQHNWLFFRETDDFETGLTGLLRAIETDLEYVRAHTRFLERAIEWQEQKRNESFGLKGDDLRSAEAWLIQGETKEPKPTELQQNYIRASRSTEDATAEAKRILERAVAKAKRVSLLSLLGVGAAISVAAISIPASIQAQRQAAAARSQMQDAQKQKDALLIKSEQLDASLHQTQEQEKKAQQKVKVSQIQYQQAQQKEAAAQVQAIRAMQQATIAKATLEKVNQEKGQAEKARQQAETQSQLAQQKAQKAKKAAEQANLAKAEAWTAQQVALAQRDIAQKGTELERKGVALLRLPIEQYRTSDTLISALDLGRDVKHLVHRGTASKNSSPYHAIINPAMIELAFYDAA
;
A
#
# COMPACT_ATOMS: atom_id res chain seq x y z
N MET A 1 -24.68 -8.14 -2.68
CA MET A 1 -23.80 -8.86 -3.63
C MET A 1 -23.12 -10.08 -3.00
N GLU A 2 -23.12 -10.17 -1.68
CA GLU A 2 -22.37 -11.10 -0.84
C GLU A 2 -22.85 -12.54 -1.01
N GLY A 3 -24.16 -12.75 -1.22
CA GLY A 3 -24.75 -14.06 -1.48
C GLY A 3 -24.67 -14.56 -2.92
N ALA A 4 -24.07 -13.80 -3.83
CA ALA A 4 -23.85 -14.26 -5.20
C ALA A 4 -22.57 -15.11 -5.31
N ASN A 5 -22.63 -16.19 -6.09
CA ASN A 5 -21.47 -17.06 -6.36
C ASN A 5 -20.56 -16.48 -7.46
N THR A 6 -21.17 -15.92 -8.50
CA THR A 6 -20.49 -15.41 -9.69
C THR A 6 -21.03 -14.02 -10.00
N PHE A 7 -20.12 -13.13 -10.34
CA PHE A 7 -20.41 -11.77 -10.76
C PHE A 7 -20.16 -11.66 -12.27
N VAL A 8 -21.25 -11.57 -13.03
CA VAL A 8 -21.20 -11.40 -14.49
C VAL A 8 -21.22 -9.91 -14.79
N PHE A 9 -20.20 -9.42 -15.48
CA PHE A 9 -20.11 -8.01 -15.85
C PHE A 9 -20.27 -7.83 -17.35
N VAL A 10 -21.27 -7.05 -17.76
CA VAL A 10 -21.53 -6.75 -19.17
C VAL A 10 -20.75 -5.51 -19.59
N ILE A 11 -19.72 -5.70 -20.41
CA ILE A 11 -18.85 -4.67 -20.95
C ILE A 11 -19.52 -4.01 -22.17
N SER A 12 -19.66 -2.70 -22.05
CA SER A 12 -20.14 -1.76 -23.07
C SER A 12 -19.54 -0.38 -22.75
N ARG A 13 -19.58 0.57 -23.69
CA ARG A 13 -19.16 1.95 -23.41
C ARG A 13 -19.77 2.55 -22.13
N ASP A 14 -21.08 2.38 -21.96
CA ASP A 14 -21.81 2.97 -20.84
C ASP A 14 -21.41 2.35 -19.49
N SER A 15 -21.19 1.02 -19.46
CA SER A 15 -20.84 0.32 -18.23
C SER A 15 -19.40 0.56 -17.78
N VAL A 16 -18.45 0.76 -18.71
CA VAL A 16 -17.05 1.04 -18.34
C VAL A 16 -16.83 2.50 -17.91
N GLU A 17 -17.65 3.42 -18.40
CA GLU A 17 -17.62 4.84 -18.01
C GLU A 17 -18.41 5.12 -16.72
N SER A 18 -19.32 4.24 -16.35
CA SER A 18 -20.12 4.35 -15.12
C SER A 18 -19.26 4.18 -13.86
N LYS A 19 -19.27 5.21 -13.00
CA LYS A 19 -18.64 5.13 -11.67
C LYS A 19 -19.28 4.04 -10.80
N VAL A 20 -20.61 3.91 -10.84
CA VAL A 20 -21.33 2.91 -10.02
C VAL A 20 -20.91 1.50 -10.41
N CYS A 21 -20.80 1.22 -11.71
CA CYS A 21 -20.34 -0.09 -12.19
C CYS A 21 -18.90 -0.38 -11.76
N ARG A 22 -18.04 0.64 -11.69
CA ARG A 22 -16.69 0.50 -11.14
C ARG A 22 -16.70 0.15 -9.66
N ASP A 23 -17.48 0.89 -8.86
CA ASP A 23 -17.63 0.63 -7.42
C ASP A 23 -18.17 -0.81 -7.17
N GLU A 24 -19.08 -1.29 -8.02
CA GLU A 24 -19.61 -2.66 -7.98
C GLU A 24 -18.54 -3.73 -8.30
N ILE A 25 -17.68 -3.49 -9.29
CA ILE A 25 -16.55 -4.38 -9.60
C ILE A 25 -15.57 -4.41 -8.43
N ASP A 26 -15.21 -3.25 -7.87
CA ASP A 26 -14.31 -3.15 -6.71
C ASP A 26 -14.87 -3.93 -5.52
N HIS A 27 -16.18 -3.85 -5.31
CA HIS A 27 -16.87 -4.60 -4.27
C HIS A 27 -16.84 -6.12 -4.52
N ALA A 28 -17.05 -6.57 -5.76
CA ALA A 28 -16.93 -7.97 -6.14
C ALA A 28 -15.49 -8.50 -5.95
N VAL A 29 -14.49 -7.68 -6.28
CA VAL A 29 -13.06 -7.98 -6.09
C VAL A 29 -12.71 -8.09 -4.61
N LEU A 30 -13.17 -7.15 -3.78
CA LEU A 30 -12.94 -7.16 -2.33
C LEU A 30 -13.36 -8.49 -1.68
N HIS A 31 -14.44 -9.08 -2.18
CA HIS A 31 -14.98 -10.34 -1.69
C HIS A 31 -14.48 -11.57 -2.44
N ASN A 32 -13.44 -11.44 -3.27
CA ASN A 32 -12.91 -12.48 -4.16
C ASN A 32 -14.03 -13.23 -4.90
N LYS A 33 -14.97 -12.52 -5.50
CA LYS A 33 -16.02 -13.16 -6.30
C LYS A 33 -15.45 -13.63 -7.63
N ARG A 34 -16.00 -14.73 -8.16
CA ARG A 34 -15.69 -15.16 -9.52
C ARG A 34 -16.23 -14.12 -10.50
N LEU A 35 -15.34 -13.48 -11.25
CA LEU A 35 -15.69 -12.50 -12.27
C LEU A 35 -15.81 -13.18 -13.63
N VAL A 36 -16.91 -12.92 -14.34
CA VAL A 36 -17.11 -13.36 -15.73
C VAL A 36 -17.43 -12.14 -16.59
N PRO A 37 -16.42 -11.56 -17.27
CA PRO A 37 -16.63 -10.45 -18.18
C PRO A 37 -17.28 -10.93 -19.49
N ILE A 38 -18.33 -10.22 -19.91
CA ILE A 38 -19.05 -10.44 -21.16
C ILE A 38 -18.99 -9.16 -22.00
N VAL A 39 -18.47 -9.22 -23.23
CA VAL A 39 -18.45 -8.08 -24.15
C VAL A 39 -19.74 -8.06 -24.97
N ARG A 40 -20.58 -7.05 -24.75
CA ARG A 40 -21.79 -6.83 -25.56
C ARG A 40 -21.55 -5.90 -26.75
N ARG A 41 -20.77 -4.84 -26.54
CA ARG A 41 -20.32 -3.91 -27.60
C ARG A 41 -18.85 -3.62 -27.38
N ASP A 42 -18.07 -3.52 -28.46
CA ASP A 42 -16.62 -3.22 -28.43
C ASP A 42 -16.31 -1.74 -28.68
N ASP A 43 -17.31 -0.86 -28.58
CA ASP A 43 -17.25 0.58 -28.78
C ASP A 43 -16.72 1.36 -27.55
N PHE A 44 -15.70 0.82 -26.87
CA PHE A 44 -15.17 1.39 -25.63
C PHE A 44 -13.65 1.49 -25.62
N GLU A 45 -13.12 2.40 -24.80
CA GLU A 45 -11.68 2.57 -24.61
C GLU A 45 -11.15 1.55 -23.62
N MET A 46 -10.20 0.70 -24.05
CA MET A 46 -9.57 -0.31 -23.19
C MET A 46 -8.93 0.27 -21.92
N ALA A 47 -8.40 1.50 -21.98
CA ALA A 47 -7.82 2.19 -20.83
C ALA A 47 -8.85 2.49 -19.72
N LYS A 48 -10.14 2.51 -20.04
CA LYS A 48 -11.23 2.75 -19.07
C LYS A 48 -11.74 1.46 -18.43
N VAL A 49 -11.47 0.29 -19.02
CA VAL A 49 -11.89 -1.00 -18.48
C VAL A 49 -11.21 -1.26 -17.13
N HIS A 50 -11.95 -1.85 -16.18
CA HIS A 50 -11.40 -2.17 -14.87
C HIS A 50 -10.23 -3.18 -15.01
N PRO A 51 -9.03 -2.91 -14.47
CA PRO A 51 -7.85 -3.74 -14.68
C PRO A 51 -8.02 -5.22 -14.32
N THR A 52 -8.81 -5.52 -13.28
CA THR A 52 -9.09 -6.90 -12.87
C THR A 52 -9.87 -7.68 -13.92
N LEU A 53 -10.79 -7.04 -14.66
CA LEU A 53 -11.53 -7.71 -15.72
C LEU A 53 -10.60 -8.16 -16.86
N CYS A 54 -9.55 -7.40 -17.15
CA CYS A 54 -8.56 -7.72 -18.19
C CYS A 54 -7.75 -9.00 -17.88
N GLN A 55 -7.75 -9.47 -16.64
CA GLN A 55 -7.03 -10.68 -16.21
C GLN A 55 -7.88 -11.96 -16.35
N HIS A 56 -9.14 -11.82 -16.75
CA HIS A 56 -10.08 -12.93 -16.90
C HIS A 56 -10.36 -13.22 -18.37
N ASN A 57 -10.87 -14.42 -18.66
CA ASN A 57 -11.31 -14.79 -19.99
C ASN A 57 -12.61 -14.06 -20.34
N TRP A 58 -12.62 -13.37 -21.48
CA TRP A 58 -13.78 -12.61 -21.94
C TRP A 58 -14.66 -13.50 -22.82
N LEU A 59 -15.96 -13.44 -22.57
CA LEU A 59 -16.97 -14.03 -23.43
C LEU A 59 -17.53 -12.94 -24.34
N PHE A 60 -17.66 -13.23 -25.64
CA PHE A 60 -18.12 -12.25 -26.61
C PHE A 60 -19.59 -12.53 -26.99
N PHE A 61 -20.43 -11.51 -26.84
CA PHE A 61 -21.87 -11.51 -27.12
C PHE A 61 -22.22 -10.31 -28.02
N ARG A 62 -21.33 -9.94 -28.95
CA ARG A 62 -21.57 -8.86 -29.91
C ARG A 62 -22.62 -9.32 -30.93
N GLU A 63 -23.18 -8.37 -31.69
CA GLU A 63 -24.16 -8.69 -32.73
C GLU A 63 -23.62 -9.61 -33.82
N THR A 64 -22.29 -9.65 -34.00
CA THR A 64 -21.60 -10.48 -34.99
C THR A 64 -21.22 -11.87 -34.48
N ASP A 65 -21.31 -12.13 -33.17
CA ASP A 65 -20.94 -13.42 -32.57
C ASP A 65 -22.15 -14.35 -32.46
N ASP A 66 -21.91 -15.67 -32.45
CA ASP A 66 -22.95 -16.67 -32.21
C ASP A 66 -23.40 -16.70 -30.75
N PHE A 67 -24.68 -16.38 -30.51
CA PHE A 67 -25.24 -16.28 -29.16
C PHE A 67 -25.21 -17.60 -28.41
N GLU A 68 -25.49 -18.73 -29.07
CA GLU A 68 -25.55 -20.05 -28.43
C GLU A 68 -24.17 -20.51 -27.95
N THR A 69 -23.13 -20.24 -28.73
CA THR A 69 -21.74 -20.47 -28.34
C THR A 69 -21.36 -19.62 -27.13
N GLY A 70 -21.71 -18.32 -27.15
CA GLY A 70 -21.48 -17.42 -26.02
C GLY A 70 -22.19 -17.88 -24.74
N LEU A 71 -23.48 -18.25 -24.86
CA LEU A 71 -24.30 -18.73 -23.74
C LEU A 71 -23.76 -20.04 -23.16
N THR A 72 -23.35 -20.98 -24.01
CA THR A 72 -22.72 -22.24 -23.58
C THR A 72 -21.41 -21.95 -22.82
N GLY A 73 -20.61 -21.00 -23.31
CA GLY A 73 -19.40 -20.55 -22.62
C GLY A 73 -19.68 -19.94 -21.24
N LEU A 74 -20.74 -19.13 -21.13
CA LEU A 74 -21.18 -18.52 -19.88
C LEU A 74 -21.64 -19.57 -18.87
N LEU A 75 -22.50 -20.50 -19.28
CA LEU A 75 -22.98 -21.58 -18.42
C LEU A 75 -21.82 -22.42 -17.90
N ARG A 76 -20.87 -22.79 -18.78
CA ARG A 76 -19.65 -23.51 -18.37
C ARG A 76 -18.83 -22.72 -17.35
N ALA A 77 -18.65 -21.42 -17.54
CA ALA A 77 -17.90 -20.56 -16.62
C ALA A 77 -18.57 -20.49 -15.23
N ILE A 78 -19.90 -20.46 -15.18
CA ILE A 78 -20.69 -20.46 -13.93
C ILE A 78 -20.63 -21.84 -13.24
N GLU A 79 -20.72 -22.94 -14.00
CA GLU A 79 -20.77 -24.29 -13.45
C GLU A 79 -19.41 -24.85 -13.01
N THR A 80 -18.31 -24.29 -13.51
CA THR A 80 -16.95 -24.75 -13.17
C THR A 80 -16.72 -24.65 -11.65
N ASP A 81 -16.39 -25.76 -10.99
CA ASP A 81 -16.16 -25.81 -9.53
C ASP A 81 -17.31 -25.26 -8.68
N LEU A 82 -18.57 -25.35 -9.16
CA LEU A 82 -19.73 -24.71 -8.54
C LEU A 82 -19.89 -25.02 -7.04
N GLU A 83 -19.68 -26.26 -6.61
CA GLU A 83 -19.76 -26.63 -5.19
C GLU A 83 -18.75 -25.87 -4.33
N TYR A 84 -17.52 -25.71 -4.83
CA TYR A 84 -16.47 -24.96 -4.17
C TYR A 84 -16.81 -23.46 -4.08
N VAL A 85 -17.35 -22.87 -5.16
CA VAL A 85 -17.75 -21.45 -5.18
C VAL A 85 -18.98 -21.20 -4.29
N ARG A 86 -19.90 -22.17 -4.20
CA ARG A 86 -21.03 -22.13 -3.25
C ARG A 86 -20.55 -22.16 -1.81
N ALA A 87 -19.62 -23.06 -1.49
CA ALA A 87 -18.99 -23.12 -0.17
C ALA A 87 -18.28 -21.80 0.17
N HIS A 88 -17.53 -21.22 -0.78
CA HIS A 88 -16.92 -19.89 -0.64
C HIS A 88 -17.97 -18.85 -0.23
N THR A 89 -19.05 -18.74 -1.00
CA THR A 89 -20.10 -17.75 -0.73
C THR A 89 -20.74 -17.95 0.65
N ARG A 90 -21.11 -19.20 0.97
CA ARG A 90 -21.69 -19.56 2.27
C ARG A 90 -20.77 -19.20 3.44
N PHE A 91 -19.48 -19.49 3.34
CA PHE A 91 -18.53 -19.17 4.41
C PHE A 91 -18.23 -17.66 4.48
N LEU A 92 -18.30 -16.95 3.36
CA LEU A 92 -18.17 -15.49 3.35
C LEU A 92 -19.31 -14.84 4.12
N GLU A 93 -20.56 -15.22 3.83
CA GLU A 93 -21.73 -14.69 4.52
C GLU A 93 -21.66 -14.92 6.04
N ARG A 94 -21.34 -16.14 6.45
CA ARG A 94 -21.16 -16.47 7.88
C ARG A 94 -20.00 -15.72 8.52
N ALA A 95 -18.91 -15.49 7.79
CA ALA A 95 -17.77 -14.74 8.29
C ALA A 95 -18.09 -13.24 8.44
N ILE A 96 -18.90 -12.67 7.54
CA ILE A 96 -19.42 -11.31 7.65
C ILE A 96 -20.34 -11.20 8.87
N GLU A 97 -21.30 -12.11 9.02
CA GLU A 97 -22.20 -12.14 10.19
C GLU A 97 -21.41 -12.25 11.50
N TRP A 98 -20.44 -13.17 11.57
CA TRP A 98 -19.56 -13.29 12.74
C TRP A 98 -18.78 -12.00 13.03
N GLN A 99 -18.28 -11.32 12.00
CA GLN A 99 -17.58 -10.04 12.17
C GLN A 99 -18.52 -8.94 12.69
N GLU A 100 -19.73 -8.83 12.14
CA GLU A 100 -20.74 -7.87 12.56
C GLU A 100 -21.17 -8.09 14.02
N GLN A 101 -21.25 -9.36 14.44
CA GLN A 101 -21.51 -9.75 15.83
C GLN A 101 -20.29 -9.63 16.75
N LYS A 102 -19.35 -8.74 16.41
CA LYS A 102 -18.12 -8.45 17.16
C LYS A 102 -17.29 -9.70 17.46
N ARG A 103 -17.28 -10.65 16.51
CA ARG A 103 -16.53 -11.91 16.59
C ARG A 103 -16.96 -12.81 17.75
N ASN A 104 -18.25 -12.79 18.10
CA ASN A 104 -18.81 -13.65 19.13
C ASN A 104 -18.61 -15.14 18.79
N GLU A 105 -18.02 -15.89 19.72
CA GLU A 105 -17.73 -17.33 19.63
C GLU A 105 -18.96 -18.18 19.29
N SER A 106 -20.16 -17.73 19.66
CA SER A 106 -21.41 -18.45 19.39
C SER A 106 -21.75 -18.53 17.90
N PHE A 107 -21.25 -17.59 17.10
CA PHE A 107 -21.42 -17.55 15.64
C PHE A 107 -20.31 -18.30 14.90
N GLY A 108 -19.34 -18.87 15.63
CA GLY A 108 -18.29 -19.73 15.07
C GLY A 108 -18.82 -21.06 14.54
N LEU A 109 -18.08 -21.65 13.60
CA LEU A 109 -18.32 -23.00 13.09
C LEU A 109 -17.99 -24.05 14.17
N LYS A 110 -18.74 -25.15 14.21
CA LYS A 110 -18.56 -26.25 15.18
C LYS A 110 -18.73 -27.61 14.49
N GLY A 111 -18.16 -28.66 15.07
CA GLY A 111 -18.38 -30.04 14.59
C GLY A 111 -18.10 -30.25 13.09
N ASP A 112 -19.07 -30.80 12.36
CA ASP A 112 -18.96 -31.12 10.93
C ASP A 112 -18.85 -29.90 10.02
N ASP A 113 -19.51 -28.79 10.38
CA ASP A 113 -19.44 -27.55 9.62
C ASP A 113 -18.01 -26.99 9.62
N LEU A 114 -17.34 -27.05 10.77
CA LEU A 114 -15.95 -26.63 10.90
C LEU A 114 -15.01 -27.52 10.10
N ARG A 115 -15.16 -28.85 10.20
CA ARG A 115 -14.38 -29.81 9.40
C ARG A 115 -14.54 -29.58 7.90
N SER A 116 -15.77 -29.34 7.46
CA SER A 116 -16.08 -29.06 6.07
C SER A 116 -15.44 -27.75 5.59
N ALA A 117 -15.45 -26.72 6.45
CA ALA A 117 -14.83 -25.44 6.13
C ALA A 117 -13.30 -25.51 6.05
N GLU A 118 -12.66 -26.29 6.90
CA GLU A 118 -11.21 -26.50 6.83
C GLU A 118 -10.79 -27.32 5.62
N ALA A 119 -11.53 -28.38 5.30
CA ALA A 119 -11.30 -29.16 4.09
C ALA A 119 -11.46 -28.27 2.84
N TRP A 120 -12.48 -27.40 2.84
CA TRP A 120 -12.66 -26.40 1.79
C TRP A 120 -11.49 -25.40 1.73
N LEU A 121 -10.98 -24.95 2.88
CA LEU A 121 -9.88 -24.00 2.94
C LEU A 121 -8.59 -24.57 2.31
N ILE A 122 -8.30 -25.86 2.54
CA ILE A 122 -7.18 -26.58 1.92
C ILE A 122 -7.34 -26.63 0.39
N GLN A 123 -8.55 -26.91 -0.11
CA GLN A 123 -8.82 -26.90 -1.55
C GLN A 123 -8.57 -25.53 -2.20
N GLY A 124 -8.74 -24.45 -1.43
CA GLY A 124 -8.56 -23.08 -1.90
C GLY A 124 -7.12 -22.69 -2.28
N GLU A 125 -6.12 -23.50 -1.92
CA GLU A 125 -4.75 -23.30 -2.40
C GLU A 125 -4.64 -23.46 -3.92
N THR A 126 -5.40 -24.40 -4.49
CA THR A 126 -5.32 -24.77 -5.92
C THR A 126 -6.51 -24.30 -6.76
N LYS A 127 -7.63 -23.90 -6.12
CA LYS A 127 -8.85 -23.46 -6.79
C LYS A 127 -9.01 -21.95 -6.84
N GLU A 128 -9.93 -21.50 -7.70
CA GLU A 128 -10.37 -20.11 -7.82
C GLU A 128 -11.90 -20.01 -7.64
N PRO A 129 -12.41 -19.02 -6.88
CA PRO A 129 -11.66 -17.92 -6.25
C PRO A 129 -10.91 -18.33 -4.97
N LYS A 130 -9.80 -17.63 -4.68
CA LYS A 130 -9.07 -17.80 -3.42
C LYS A 130 -9.92 -17.45 -2.19
N PRO A 131 -9.80 -18.21 -1.08
CA PRO A 131 -10.40 -17.86 0.21
C PRO A 131 -9.96 -16.47 0.67
N THR A 132 -10.90 -15.62 1.03
CA THR A 132 -10.63 -14.28 1.56
C THR A 132 -9.97 -14.36 2.93
N GLU A 133 -9.24 -13.31 3.30
CA GLU A 133 -8.63 -13.23 4.64
C GLU A 133 -9.69 -13.32 5.75
N LEU A 134 -10.88 -12.73 5.53
CA LEU A 134 -11.99 -12.79 6.46
C LEU A 134 -12.49 -14.24 6.66
N GLN A 135 -12.67 -15.01 5.58
CA GLN A 135 -13.05 -16.43 5.69
C GLN A 135 -11.98 -17.24 6.43
N GLN A 136 -10.70 -17.02 6.13
CA GLN A 136 -9.60 -17.70 6.78
C GLN A 136 -9.55 -17.40 8.29
N ASN A 137 -9.72 -16.13 8.66
CA ASN A 137 -9.76 -15.70 10.05
C ASN A 137 -10.98 -16.30 10.78
N TYR A 138 -12.14 -16.33 10.13
CA TYR A 138 -13.36 -16.92 10.68
C TYR A 138 -13.20 -18.43 10.98
N ILE A 139 -12.64 -19.19 10.03
CA ILE A 139 -12.40 -20.63 10.20
C ILE A 139 -11.38 -20.89 11.32
N ARG A 140 -10.26 -20.14 11.34
CA ARG A 140 -9.24 -20.26 12.39
C ARG A 140 -9.77 -19.92 13.77
N ALA A 141 -10.56 -18.84 13.89
CA ALA A 141 -11.19 -18.47 15.15
C ALA A 141 -12.16 -19.56 15.63
N SER A 142 -12.96 -20.10 14.72
CA SER A 142 -13.89 -21.19 15.00
C SER A 142 -13.16 -22.44 15.52
N ARG A 143 -12.03 -22.81 14.92
CA ARG A 143 -11.16 -23.91 15.41
C ARG A 143 -10.65 -23.65 16.82
N SER A 144 -10.12 -22.45 17.08
CA SER A 144 -9.60 -22.11 18.41
C SER A 144 -10.68 -22.22 19.50
N THR A 145 -11.91 -21.79 19.21
CA THR A 145 -13.03 -21.92 20.15
C THR A 145 -13.41 -23.39 20.37
N GLU A 146 -13.53 -24.19 19.30
CA GLU A 146 -13.86 -25.62 19.41
C GLU A 146 -12.82 -26.36 20.26
N ASP A 147 -11.53 -26.11 20.04
CA ASP A 147 -10.45 -26.74 20.80
C ASP A 147 -10.51 -26.38 22.30
N ALA A 148 -10.73 -25.10 22.62
CA ALA A 148 -10.90 -24.65 24.01
C ALA A 148 -12.11 -25.33 24.70
N THR A 149 -13.24 -25.49 23.98
CA THR A 149 -14.42 -26.18 24.53
C THR A 149 -14.20 -27.68 24.70
N ALA A 150 -13.48 -28.33 23.77
CA ALA A 150 -13.16 -29.74 23.85
C ALA A 150 -12.22 -30.05 25.03
N GLU A 151 -11.24 -29.18 25.29
CA GLU A 151 -10.36 -29.27 26.46
C GLU A 151 -11.14 -29.13 27.77
N ALA A 152 -12.02 -28.12 27.87
CA ALA A 152 -12.87 -27.91 29.04
C ALA A 152 -13.75 -29.14 29.33
N LYS A 153 -14.36 -29.74 28.28
CA LYS A 153 -15.18 -30.95 28.41
C LYS A 153 -14.37 -32.15 28.90
N ARG A 154 -13.17 -32.37 28.37
CA ARG A 154 -12.28 -33.46 28.82
C ARG A 154 -11.87 -33.33 30.29
N ILE A 155 -11.66 -32.11 30.77
CA ILE A 155 -11.37 -31.85 32.19
C ILE A 155 -12.57 -32.24 33.06
N LEU A 156 -13.78 -31.83 32.65
CA LEU A 156 -15.02 -32.12 33.38
C LEU A 156 -15.32 -33.62 33.41
N GLU A 157 -15.20 -34.32 32.28
CA GLU A 157 -15.43 -35.77 32.20
C GLU A 157 -14.47 -36.55 33.10
N ARG A 158 -13.19 -36.15 33.18
CA ARG A 158 -12.21 -36.74 34.09
C ARG A 158 -12.57 -36.52 35.55
N ALA A 159 -13.13 -35.35 35.90
CA ALA A 159 -13.59 -35.07 37.26
C ALA A 159 -14.79 -35.95 37.65
N VAL A 160 -15.78 -36.08 36.76
CA VAL A 160 -16.99 -36.89 36.99
C VAL A 160 -16.65 -38.39 37.09
N ALA A 161 -15.75 -38.89 36.24
CA ALA A 161 -15.33 -40.29 36.27
C ALA A 161 -14.65 -40.67 37.60
N LYS A 162 -13.87 -39.74 38.19
CA LYS A 162 -13.28 -39.94 39.53
C LYS A 162 -14.34 -39.98 40.62
N ALA A 163 -15.32 -39.08 40.59
CA ALA A 163 -16.40 -39.05 41.58
C ALA A 163 -17.24 -40.34 41.59
N LYS A 164 -17.55 -40.90 40.41
CA LYS A 164 -18.31 -42.17 40.31
C LYS A 164 -17.55 -43.37 40.92
N ARG A 165 -16.23 -43.45 40.80
CA ARG A 165 -15.44 -44.57 41.35
C ARG A 165 -15.40 -44.56 42.88
N VAL A 166 -15.38 -43.37 43.50
CA VAL A 166 -15.40 -43.23 44.97
C VAL A 166 -16.74 -43.69 45.55
N SER A 167 -17.86 -43.37 44.88
CA SER A 167 -19.20 -43.74 45.34
C SER A 167 -19.54 -45.24 45.24
N LEU A 168 -18.90 -45.99 44.33
CA LEU A 168 -19.18 -47.42 44.16
C LEU A 168 -18.51 -48.29 45.25
N LEU A 169 -17.40 -47.82 45.81
CA LEU A 169 -16.63 -48.54 46.82
C LEU A 169 -17.21 -48.43 48.23
N SER A 170 -17.99 -47.38 48.53
CA SER A 170 -18.61 -47.19 49.84
C SER A 170 -19.83 -48.07 50.11
N LEU A 171 -20.44 -48.66 49.07
CA LEU A 171 -21.68 -49.46 49.19
C LEU A 171 -21.46 -50.95 49.51
N LEU A 172 -20.26 -51.49 49.30
CA LEU A 172 -19.97 -52.92 49.55
C LEU A 172 -19.58 -53.23 51.01
N GLY A 173 -19.36 -52.23 51.86
CA GLY A 173 -18.82 -52.40 53.22
C GLY A 173 -19.83 -52.73 54.33
N VAL A 174 -21.14 -52.70 54.07
CA VAL A 174 -22.16 -52.70 55.15
C VAL A 174 -22.85 -54.07 55.36
N GLY A 175 -22.63 -55.07 54.51
CA GLY A 175 -23.43 -56.31 54.48
C GLY A 175 -23.10 -57.42 55.48
N ALA A 176 -22.03 -57.36 56.28
CA ALA A 176 -21.45 -58.56 56.90
C ALA A 176 -21.59 -58.71 58.43
N ALA A 177 -22.45 -57.94 59.11
CA ALA A 177 -22.34 -57.77 60.58
C ALA A 177 -23.49 -58.30 61.47
N ILE A 178 -24.37 -59.22 61.03
CA ILE A 178 -25.48 -59.70 61.89
C ILE A 178 -25.71 -61.21 61.81
N SER A 179 -25.08 -61.96 62.72
CA SER A 179 -25.48 -63.30 63.24
C SER A 179 -24.31 -63.79 64.11
N VAL A 180 -24.39 -64.10 65.40
CA VAL A 180 -25.28 -65.05 66.10
C VAL A 180 -25.14 -64.81 67.62
N ALA A 181 -26.24 -64.85 68.37
CA ALA A 181 -26.25 -65.04 69.83
C ALA A 181 -27.43 -65.94 70.23
N ALA A 182 -27.17 -67.16 70.74
CA ALA A 182 -28.09 -68.08 71.45
C ALA A 182 -27.44 -69.49 71.52
N ILE A 183 -27.47 -70.35 72.54
CA ILE A 183 -28.12 -70.48 73.86
C ILE A 183 -27.33 -71.58 74.66
N SER A 184 -27.49 -71.54 75.98
CA SER A 184 -26.97 -72.33 77.11
C SER A 184 -27.24 -73.87 77.17
N ILE A 185 -26.51 -74.59 78.06
CA ILE A 185 -26.49 -76.07 78.32
C ILE A 185 -27.03 -76.39 79.74
N PRO A 186 -27.52 -77.62 80.07
CA PRO A 186 -26.86 -78.40 81.15
C PRO A 186 -26.87 -79.95 81.01
N ALA A 187 -25.73 -80.63 81.27
CA ALA A 187 -25.61 -81.90 82.05
C ALA A 187 -24.19 -82.53 82.00
N SER A 188 -23.41 -82.19 83.03
CA SER A 188 -22.20 -82.75 83.70
C SER A 188 -21.27 -83.87 83.15
N ILE A 189 -21.50 -84.55 82.02
CA ILE A 189 -20.45 -85.44 81.42
C ILE A 189 -20.07 -84.98 80.00
N GLN A 190 -20.91 -84.17 79.37
CA GLN A 190 -20.60 -83.48 78.12
C GLN A 190 -19.71 -82.24 78.32
N ALA A 191 -19.60 -81.73 79.56
CA ALA A 191 -18.88 -80.51 79.89
C ALA A 191 -17.35 -80.59 79.68
N GLN A 192 -16.72 -81.77 79.80
CA GLN A 192 -15.29 -81.91 79.48
C GLN A 192 -15.02 -82.00 77.98
N ARG A 193 -15.89 -82.68 77.21
CA ARG A 193 -15.79 -82.72 75.74
C ARG A 193 -16.20 -81.38 75.11
N GLN A 194 -17.19 -80.70 75.67
CA GLN A 194 -17.57 -79.34 75.29
C GLN A 194 -16.57 -78.30 75.79
N ALA A 195 -15.88 -78.50 76.93
CA ALA A 195 -14.78 -77.61 77.33
C ALA A 195 -13.55 -77.80 76.42
N ALA A 196 -13.25 -79.02 75.98
CA ALA A 196 -12.20 -79.26 75.00
C ALA A 196 -12.57 -78.69 73.62
N ALA A 197 -13.81 -78.89 73.15
CA ALA A 197 -14.31 -78.33 71.90
C ALA A 197 -14.43 -76.79 71.97
N ALA A 198 -14.87 -76.22 73.10
CA ALA A 198 -14.93 -74.78 73.33
C ALA A 198 -13.53 -74.16 73.47
N ARG A 199 -12.55 -74.88 74.02
CA ARG A 199 -11.14 -74.44 74.01
C ARG A 199 -10.58 -74.43 72.59
N SER A 200 -10.88 -75.44 71.76
CA SER A 200 -10.51 -75.45 70.34
C SER A 200 -11.18 -74.29 69.59
N GLN A 201 -12.49 -74.10 69.77
CA GLN A 201 -13.23 -72.99 69.16
C GLN A 201 -12.74 -71.61 69.64
N MET A 202 -12.35 -71.46 70.91
CA MET A 202 -11.76 -70.22 71.41
C MET A 202 -10.36 -69.98 70.86
N GLN A 203 -9.55 -71.03 70.67
CA GLN A 203 -8.26 -70.90 69.98
C GLN A 203 -8.43 -70.56 68.50
N ASP A 204 -9.41 -71.14 67.82
CA ASP A 204 -9.69 -70.82 66.42
C ASP A 204 -10.30 -69.43 66.25
N ALA A 205 -11.14 -68.99 67.19
CA ALA A 205 -11.65 -67.62 67.26
C ALA A 205 -10.54 -66.61 67.59
N GLN A 206 -9.58 -66.96 68.44
CA GLN A 206 -8.39 -66.13 68.69
C GLN A 206 -7.51 -66.05 67.43
N LYS A 207 -7.24 -67.15 66.74
CA LYS A 207 -6.51 -67.14 65.47
C LYS A 207 -7.20 -66.29 64.41
N GLN A 208 -8.53 -66.35 64.33
CA GLN A 208 -9.30 -65.50 63.40
C GLN A 208 -9.25 -64.03 63.81
N LYS A 209 -9.34 -63.72 65.10
CA LYS A 209 -9.18 -62.36 65.63
C LYS A 209 -7.78 -61.81 65.33
N ASP A 210 -6.74 -62.59 65.55
CA ASP A 210 -5.35 -62.21 65.28
C ASP A 210 -5.11 -62.03 63.77
N ALA A 211 -5.68 -62.91 62.94
CA ALA A 211 -5.65 -62.76 61.48
C ALA A 211 -6.40 -61.51 60.99
N LEU A 212 -7.52 -61.15 61.63
CA LEU A 212 -8.26 -59.93 61.34
C LEU A 212 -7.50 -58.67 61.77
N LEU A 213 -6.80 -58.72 62.91
CA LEU A 213 -5.96 -57.63 63.40
C LEU A 213 -4.79 -57.35 62.44
N ILE A 214 -4.08 -58.40 62.02
CA ILE A 214 -3.00 -58.31 61.04
C ILE A 214 -3.52 -57.73 59.71
N LYS A 215 -4.70 -58.16 59.27
CA LYS A 215 -5.31 -57.66 58.03
C LYS A 215 -5.75 -56.20 58.15
N SER A 216 -6.22 -55.78 59.32
CA SER A 216 -6.55 -54.38 59.64
C SER A 216 -5.30 -53.50 59.60
N GLU A 217 -4.21 -53.91 60.24
CA GLU A 217 -2.93 -53.18 60.21
C GLU A 217 -2.35 -53.07 58.79
N GLN A 218 -2.46 -54.13 57.99
CA GLN A 218 -2.07 -54.09 56.57
C GLN A 218 -2.93 -53.13 55.76
N LEU A 219 -4.23 -53.03 56.08
CA LEU A 219 -5.15 -52.10 55.42
C LEU A 219 -4.78 -50.64 55.74
N ASP A 220 -4.47 -50.34 57.01
CA ASP A 220 -4.06 -49.01 57.46
C ASP A 220 -2.72 -48.59 56.83
N ALA A 221 -1.77 -49.52 56.74
CA ALA A 221 -0.50 -49.29 56.04
C ALA A 221 -0.70 -48.96 54.55
N SER A 222 -1.59 -49.70 53.86
CA SER A 222 -1.95 -49.44 52.46
C SER A 222 -2.69 -48.11 52.29
N LEU A 223 -3.55 -47.74 53.25
CA LEU A 223 -4.28 -46.47 53.24
C LEU A 223 -3.31 -45.28 53.34
N HIS A 224 -2.34 -45.37 54.26
CA HIS A 224 -1.29 -44.36 54.40
C HIS A 224 -0.42 -44.21 53.14
N GLN A 225 -0.03 -45.32 52.52
CA GLN A 225 0.74 -45.28 51.27
C GLN A 225 -0.06 -44.62 50.13
N THR A 226 -1.37 -44.87 50.07
CA THR A 226 -2.26 -44.29 49.07
C THR A 226 -2.44 -42.78 49.29
N GLN A 227 -2.59 -42.33 50.53
CA GLN A 227 -2.67 -40.91 50.88
C GLN A 227 -1.38 -40.14 50.55
N GLU A 228 -0.22 -40.75 50.77
CA GLU A 228 1.09 -40.21 50.37
C GLU A 228 1.20 -40.03 48.85
N GLN A 229 0.74 -41.03 48.08
CA GLN A 229 0.72 -40.94 46.61
C GLN A 229 -0.27 -39.89 46.11
N GLU A 230 -1.43 -39.75 46.76
CA GLU A 230 -2.40 -38.71 46.42
C GLU A 230 -1.81 -37.31 46.64
N LYS A 231 -1.13 -37.07 47.78
CA LYS A 231 -0.44 -35.80 48.04
C LYS A 231 0.60 -35.49 46.96
N LYS A 232 1.43 -36.47 46.58
CA LYS A 232 2.43 -36.31 45.51
C LYS A 232 1.78 -36.03 44.16
N ALA A 233 0.67 -36.69 43.85
CA ALA A 233 -0.08 -36.44 42.62
C ALA A 233 -0.72 -35.05 42.61
N GLN A 234 -1.32 -34.62 43.72
CA GLN A 234 -1.88 -33.26 43.87
C GLN A 234 -0.79 -32.19 43.74
N GLN A 235 0.41 -32.44 44.27
CA GLN A 235 1.53 -31.52 44.18
C GLN A 235 2.06 -31.40 42.74
N LYS A 236 2.14 -32.51 41.99
CA LYS A 236 2.46 -32.49 40.55
C LYS A 236 1.43 -31.72 39.73
N VAL A 237 0.14 -31.90 40.03
CA VAL A 237 -0.94 -31.16 39.35
C VAL A 237 -0.80 -29.65 39.59
N LYS A 238 -0.55 -29.23 40.84
CA LYS A 238 -0.31 -27.81 41.16
C LYS A 238 0.87 -27.23 40.39
N VAL A 239 1.99 -27.96 40.31
CA VAL A 239 3.17 -27.52 39.55
C VAL A 239 2.84 -27.39 38.05
N SER A 240 2.17 -28.39 37.46
CA SER A 240 1.78 -28.30 36.04
C SER A 240 0.81 -27.15 35.77
N GLN A 241 -0.07 -26.82 36.72
CA GLN A 241 -1.02 -25.73 36.58
C GLN A 241 -0.32 -24.36 36.61
N ILE A 242 0.69 -24.20 37.49
CA ILE A 242 1.53 -23.00 37.53
C ILE A 242 2.33 -22.86 36.23
N GLN A 243 2.92 -23.96 35.73
CA GLN A 243 3.65 -23.94 34.46
C GLN A 243 2.73 -23.57 33.28
N TYR A 244 1.50 -24.08 33.26
CA TYR A 244 0.51 -23.72 32.25
C TYR A 244 0.13 -22.23 32.31
N GLN A 245 -0.12 -21.70 33.51
CA GLN A 245 -0.38 -20.26 33.69
C GLN A 245 0.80 -19.39 33.25
N GLN A 246 2.03 -19.80 33.55
CA GLN A 246 3.23 -19.11 33.10
C GLN A 246 3.41 -19.16 31.57
N ALA A 247 3.09 -20.30 30.93
CA ALA A 247 3.11 -20.43 29.48
C ALA A 247 2.08 -19.50 28.82
N GLN A 248 0.85 -19.47 29.33
CA GLN A 248 -0.19 -18.56 28.87
C GLN A 248 0.18 -17.08 29.04
N GLN A 249 0.78 -16.71 30.17
CA GLN A 249 1.26 -15.34 30.37
C GLN A 249 2.38 -14.96 29.41
N LYS A 250 3.31 -15.88 29.12
CA LYS A 250 4.37 -15.66 28.12
C LYS A 250 3.79 -15.50 26.71
N GLU A 251 2.81 -16.32 26.35
CA GLU A 251 2.14 -16.23 25.06
C GLU A 251 1.36 -14.92 24.91
N ALA A 252 0.61 -14.51 25.94
CA ALA A 252 -0.07 -13.22 25.97
C ALA A 252 0.91 -12.05 25.86
N ALA A 253 2.06 -12.11 26.56
CA ALA A 253 3.10 -11.10 26.46
C ALA A 253 3.72 -11.04 25.04
N ALA A 254 3.94 -12.19 24.40
CA ALA A 254 4.44 -12.28 23.03
C ALA A 254 3.43 -11.71 22.02
N GLN A 255 2.13 -11.98 22.20
CA GLN A 255 1.07 -11.41 21.36
C GLN A 255 1.01 -9.88 21.49
N VAL A 256 1.10 -9.34 22.71
CA VAL A 256 1.14 -7.88 22.92
C VAL A 256 2.38 -7.26 22.26
N GLN A 257 3.54 -7.91 22.34
CA GLN A 257 4.73 -7.45 21.63
C GLN A 257 4.56 -7.47 20.10
N ALA A 258 3.96 -8.53 19.55
CA ALA A 258 3.68 -8.63 18.12
C ALA A 258 2.72 -7.51 17.64
N ILE A 259 1.66 -7.22 18.40
CA ILE A 259 0.73 -6.12 18.09
C ILE A 259 1.46 -4.77 18.10
N ARG A 260 2.31 -4.51 19.09
CA ARG A 260 3.11 -3.27 19.14
C ARG A 260 4.07 -3.15 17.96
N ALA A 261 4.74 -4.25 17.58
CA ALA A 261 5.62 -4.26 16.41
C ALA A 261 4.84 -3.96 15.11
N MET A 262 3.64 -4.54 14.94
CA MET A 262 2.77 -4.22 13.80
C MET A 262 2.33 -2.76 13.81
N GLN A 263 1.94 -2.21 14.96
CA GLN A 263 1.58 -0.79 15.07
C GLN A 263 2.75 0.13 14.70
N GLN A 264 3.97 -0.19 15.16
CA GLN A 264 5.18 0.55 14.80
C GLN A 264 5.48 0.46 13.30
N ALA A 265 5.31 -0.71 12.69
CA ALA A 265 5.47 -0.88 11.24
C ALA A 265 4.45 -0.04 10.45
N THR A 266 3.20 0.04 10.90
CA THR A 266 2.17 0.89 10.30
C THR A 266 2.51 2.37 10.41
N ILE A 267 2.97 2.83 11.58
CA ILE A 267 3.42 4.22 11.79
C ILE A 267 4.62 4.55 10.90
N ALA A 268 5.59 3.63 10.82
CA ALA A 268 6.76 3.78 9.95
C ALA A 268 6.36 3.87 8.47
N LYS A 269 5.40 3.04 8.02
CA LYS A 269 4.87 3.09 6.65
C LYS A 269 4.18 4.43 6.35
N ALA A 270 3.32 4.91 7.26
CA ALA A 270 2.66 6.20 7.10
C ALA A 270 3.66 7.37 7.07
N THR A 271 4.74 7.27 7.87
CA THR A 271 5.81 8.26 7.91
C THR A 271 6.60 8.26 6.59
N LEU A 272 6.92 7.08 6.04
CA LEU A 272 7.58 6.94 4.75
C LEU A 272 6.74 7.52 3.61
N GLU A 273 5.43 7.29 3.63
CA GLU A 273 4.51 7.83 2.64
C GLU A 273 4.47 9.36 2.67
N LYS A 274 4.45 9.96 3.87
CA LYS A 274 4.57 11.41 4.04
C LYS A 274 5.90 11.96 3.48
N VAL A 275 7.02 11.32 3.79
CA VAL A 275 8.35 11.71 3.26
C VAL A 275 8.38 11.61 1.73
N ASN A 276 7.77 10.58 1.15
CA ASN A 276 7.69 10.43 -0.30
C ASN A 276 6.83 11.53 -0.95
N GLN A 277 5.72 11.91 -0.32
CA GLN A 277 4.89 13.03 -0.78
C GLN A 277 5.67 14.36 -0.72
N GLU A 278 6.36 14.62 0.38
CA GLU A 278 7.20 15.83 0.54
C GLU A 278 8.34 15.86 -0.49
N LYS A 279 8.98 14.71 -0.76
CA LYS A 279 9.99 14.59 -1.82
C LYS A 279 9.41 14.91 -3.20
N GLY A 280 8.22 14.38 -3.51
CA GLY A 280 7.53 14.68 -4.77
C GLY A 280 7.16 16.16 -4.92
N GLN A 281 6.77 16.82 -3.83
CA GLN A 281 6.52 18.27 -3.83
C GLN A 281 7.81 19.08 -4.01
N ALA A 282 8.88 18.71 -3.32
CA ALA A 282 10.19 19.34 -3.45
C ALA A 282 10.76 19.22 -4.87
N GLU A 283 10.58 18.07 -5.51
CA GLU A 283 11.03 17.83 -6.89
C GLU A 283 10.25 18.68 -7.90
N LYS A 284 8.93 18.81 -7.73
CA LYS A 284 8.12 19.74 -8.53
C LYS A 284 8.56 21.19 -8.34
N ALA A 285 8.79 21.62 -7.10
CA ALA A 285 9.27 22.96 -6.80
C ALA A 285 10.64 23.24 -7.44
N ARG A 286 11.55 22.25 -7.42
CA ARG A 286 12.85 22.32 -8.09
C ARG A 286 12.71 22.47 -9.60
N GLN A 287 11.87 21.66 -10.26
CA GLN A 287 11.62 21.77 -11.70
C GLN A 287 11.04 23.14 -12.08
N GLN A 288 10.13 23.67 -11.27
CA GLN A 288 9.59 25.02 -11.48
C GLN A 288 10.67 26.09 -11.33
N ALA A 289 11.53 25.99 -10.31
CA ALA A 289 12.64 26.92 -10.11
C ALA A 289 13.67 26.87 -11.25
N GLU A 290 14.00 25.67 -11.75
CA GLU A 290 14.89 25.48 -12.91
C GLU A 290 14.28 26.12 -14.18
N THR A 291 12.99 25.91 -14.43
CA THR A 291 12.28 26.53 -15.56
C THR A 291 12.26 28.05 -15.46
N GLN A 292 11.99 28.60 -14.27
CA GLN A 292 12.00 30.05 -14.04
C GLN A 292 13.41 30.64 -14.22
N SER A 293 14.45 29.95 -13.75
CA SER A 293 15.85 30.34 -13.95
C SER A 293 16.22 30.39 -15.44
N GLN A 294 15.85 29.36 -16.21
CA GLN A 294 16.08 29.34 -17.66
C GLN A 294 15.35 30.50 -18.36
N LEU A 295 14.09 30.76 -18.01
CA LEU A 295 13.33 31.88 -18.58
C LEU A 295 13.99 33.23 -18.23
N ALA A 296 14.47 33.40 -17.00
CA ALA A 296 15.17 34.59 -16.57
C ALA A 296 16.49 34.78 -17.35
N GLN A 297 17.26 33.71 -17.56
CA GLN A 297 18.48 33.74 -18.38
C GLN A 297 18.19 34.11 -19.83
N GLN A 298 17.15 33.53 -20.45
CA GLN A 298 16.74 33.89 -21.81
C GLN A 298 16.31 35.35 -21.91
N LYS A 299 15.54 35.85 -20.94
CA LYS A 299 15.16 37.27 -20.87
C LYS A 299 16.39 38.16 -20.73
N ALA A 300 17.34 37.80 -19.87
CA ALA A 300 18.59 38.54 -19.71
C ALA A 300 19.43 38.56 -21.00
N GLN A 301 19.54 37.44 -21.71
CA GLN A 301 20.22 37.38 -23.00
C GLN A 301 19.54 38.24 -24.07
N LYS A 302 18.21 38.19 -24.16
CA LYS A 302 17.44 39.07 -25.07
C LYS A 302 17.65 40.55 -24.73
N ALA A 303 17.62 40.90 -23.44
CA ALA A 303 17.88 42.26 -22.99
C ALA A 303 19.30 42.72 -23.33
N LYS A 304 20.31 41.87 -23.18
CA LYS A 304 21.69 42.17 -23.59
C LYS A 304 21.79 42.46 -25.10
N LYS A 305 21.23 41.59 -25.95
CA LYS A 305 21.22 41.80 -27.40
C LYS A 305 20.49 43.09 -27.80
N ALA A 306 19.35 43.37 -27.17
CA ALA A 306 18.62 44.62 -27.40
C ALA A 306 19.44 45.85 -26.96
N ALA A 307 20.17 45.78 -25.85
CA ALA A 307 21.04 46.85 -25.39
C ALA A 307 22.23 47.09 -26.35
N GLU A 308 22.83 46.03 -26.88
CA GLU A 308 23.89 46.12 -27.91
C GLU A 308 23.37 46.78 -29.19
N GLN A 309 22.19 46.38 -29.67
CA GLN A 309 21.55 47.00 -30.83
C GLN A 309 21.23 48.48 -30.59
N ALA A 310 20.71 48.83 -29.41
CA ALA A 310 20.45 50.22 -29.05
C ALA A 310 21.73 51.06 -29.01
N ASN A 311 22.85 50.50 -28.52
CA ASN A 311 24.14 51.16 -28.52
C ASN A 311 24.68 51.37 -29.94
N LEU A 312 24.52 50.38 -30.83
CA LEU A 312 24.90 50.51 -32.25
C LEU A 312 24.08 51.60 -32.94
N ALA A 313 22.75 51.58 -32.77
CA ALA A 313 21.86 52.58 -33.34
C ALA A 313 22.18 53.99 -32.81
N LYS A 314 22.57 54.12 -31.54
CA LYS A 314 23.02 55.39 -30.96
C LYS A 314 24.32 55.88 -31.61
N ALA A 315 25.27 54.99 -31.88
CA ALA A 315 26.51 55.32 -32.58
C ALA A 315 26.24 55.77 -34.03
N GLU A 316 25.38 55.04 -34.75
CA GLU A 316 24.94 55.41 -36.10
C GLU A 316 24.26 56.77 -36.11
N ALA A 317 23.31 57.01 -35.20
CA ALA A 317 22.63 58.30 -35.07
C ALA A 317 23.62 59.45 -34.77
N TRP A 318 24.62 59.21 -33.92
CA TRP A 318 25.66 60.20 -33.63
C TRP A 318 26.49 60.52 -34.90
N THR A 319 26.92 59.49 -35.65
CA THR A 319 27.66 59.71 -36.91
C THR A 319 26.82 60.46 -37.95
N ALA A 320 25.55 60.08 -38.11
CA ALA A 320 24.63 60.76 -39.02
C ALA A 320 24.42 62.23 -38.63
N GLN A 321 24.33 62.52 -37.33
CA GLN A 321 24.26 63.90 -36.82
C GLN A 321 25.52 64.70 -37.16
N GLN A 322 26.72 64.13 -36.97
CA GLN A 322 27.97 64.81 -37.32
C GLN A 322 28.06 65.10 -38.83
N VAL A 323 27.66 64.14 -39.67
CA VAL A 323 27.59 64.34 -41.13
C VAL A 323 26.61 65.46 -41.48
N ALA A 324 25.42 65.48 -40.89
CA ALA A 324 24.43 66.53 -41.13
C ALA A 324 24.93 67.92 -40.70
N LEU A 325 25.64 68.02 -39.56
CA LEU A 325 26.26 69.27 -39.10
C LEU A 325 27.36 69.74 -40.07
N ALA A 326 28.22 68.83 -40.53
CA ALA A 326 29.26 69.16 -41.51
C ALA A 326 28.67 69.62 -42.85
N GLN A 327 27.62 68.94 -43.34
CA GLN A 327 26.90 69.34 -44.55
C GLN A 327 26.23 70.71 -44.37
N ARG A 328 25.66 70.99 -43.20
CA ARG A 328 25.09 72.31 -42.88
C ARG A 328 26.16 73.41 -42.91
N ASP A 329 27.33 73.20 -42.31
CA ASP A 329 28.45 74.16 -42.35
C ASP A 329 28.90 74.42 -43.79
N ILE A 330 29.07 73.35 -44.59
CA ILE A 330 29.41 73.46 -46.02
C ILE A 330 28.36 74.27 -46.78
N ALA A 331 27.06 74.02 -46.55
CA ALA A 331 25.98 74.75 -47.21
C ALA A 331 25.94 76.24 -46.82
N GLN A 332 26.16 76.55 -45.53
CA GLN A 332 26.24 77.93 -45.05
C GLN A 332 27.42 78.67 -45.69
N LYS A 333 28.59 78.03 -45.74
CA LYS A 333 29.79 78.58 -46.38
C LYS A 333 29.62 78.76 -47.88
N GLY A 334 28.94 77.81 -48.54
CA GLY A 334 28.55 77.93 -49.94
C GLY A 334 27.68 79.16 -50.20
N THR A 335 26.66 79.37 -49.36
CA THR A 335 25.79 80.55 -49.43
C THR A 335 26.58 81.85 -49.23
N GLU A 336 27.54 81.87 -48.32
CA GLU A 336 28.39 83.04 -48.06
C GLU A 336 29.30 83.36 -49.27
N LEU A 337 29.94 82.34 -49.84
CA LEU A 337 30.78 82.49 -51.03
C LEU A 337 29.96 82.94 -52.25
N GLU A 338 28.74 82.42 -52.40
CA GLU A 338 27.80 82.87 -53.45
C GLU A 338 27.47 84.36 -53.29
N ARG A 339 27.16 84.82 -52.06
CA ARG A 339 26.94 86.25 -51.79
C ARG A 339 28.16 87.11 -52.11
N LYS A 340 29.36 86.67 -51.73
CA LYS A 340 30.63 87.36 -52.04
C LYS A 340 30.87 87.41 -53.56
N GLY A 341 30.62 86.32 -54.27
CA GLY A 341 30.71 86.25 -55.73
C GLY A 341 29.74 87.19 -56.43
N VAL A 342 28.46 87.19 -56.02
CA VAL A 342 27.45 88.11 -56.56
C VAL A 342 27.82 89.57 -56.27
N ALA A 343 28.40 89.88 -55.12
CA ALA A 343 28.86 91.23 -54.78
C ALA A 343 30.02 91.68 -55.70
N LEU A 344 31.00 90.81 -55.96
CA LEU A 344 32.07 91.09 -56.93
C LEU A 344 31.50 91.32 -58.33
N LEU A 345 30.55 90.49 -58.77
CA LEU A 345 29.90 90.61 -60.09
C LEU A 345 29.16 91.93 -60.31
N ARG A 346 28.73 92.61 -59.23
CA ARG A 346 27.99 93.89 -59.28
C ARG A 346 28.88 95.13 -59.24
N LEU A 347 30.21 94.99 -59.17
CA LEU A 347 31.12 96.13 -59.17
C LEU A 347 31.13 96.85 -60.54
N PRO A 348 31.36 98.19 -60.59
CA PRO A 348 31.51 98.93 -61.84
C PRO A 348 32.76 98.48 -62.62
N ILE A 349 32.71 98.53 -63.96
CA ILE A 349 33.78 98.04 -64.86
C ILE A 349 35.17 98.63 -64.53
N GLU A 350 35.24 99.88 -64.06
CA GLU A 350 36.51 100.54 -63.72
C GLU A 350 37.20 99.97 -62.47
N GLN A 351 36.44 99.40 -61.53
CA GLN A 351 37.00 98.84 -60.30
C GLN A 351 37.61 97.44 -60.50
N TYR A 352 37.23 96.73 -61.57
CA TYR A 352 37.77 95.41 -61.93
C TYR A 352 39.24 95.41 -62.37
N ARG A 353 39.80 96.57 -62.71
CA ARG A 353 41.20 96.70 -63.15
C ARG A 353 42.19 96.95 -62.00
N THR A 354 41.69 96.98 -60.77
CA THR A 354 42.53 97.14 -59.58
C THR A 354 43.13 95.79 -59.17
N SER A 355 44.37 95.79 -58.69
CA SER A 355 45.03 94.58 -58.17
C SER A 355 44.19 93.88 -57.10
N ASP A 356 43.54 94.66 -56.25
CA ASP A 356 42.85 94.16 -55.05
C ASP A 356 41.56 93.40 -55.38
N THR A 357 40.83 93.80 -56.42
CA THR A 357 39.62 93.09 -56.87
C THR A 357 39.96 91.78 -57.57
N LEU A 358 41.04 91.74 -58.37
CA LEU A 358 41.56 90.52 -58.99
C LEU A 358 42.08 89.53 -57.94
N ILE A 359 42.80 90.01 -56.91
CA ILE A 359 43.24 89.19 -55.78
C ILE A 359 42.03 88.62 -55.02
N SER A 360 41.03 89.45 -54.73
CA SER A 360 39.80 89.02 -54.05
C SER A 360 39.02 87.96 -54.85
N ALA A 361 38.96 88.07 -56.18
CA ALA A 361 38.33 87.08 -57.05
C ALA A 361 39.12 85.76 -57.11
N LEU A 362 40.46 85.82 -57.13
CA LEU A 362 41.32 84.64 -57.07
C LEU A 362 41.21 83.91 -55.72
N ASP A 363 41.15 84.66 -54.61
CA ASP A 363 40.95 84.12 -53.28
C ASP A 363 39.58 83.46 -53.14
N LEU A 364 38.52 84.09 -53.66
CA LEU A 364 37.19 83.47 -53.73
C LEU A 364 37.20 82.15 -54.53
N GLY A 365 37.88 82.12 -55.69
CA GLY A 365 38.05 80.91 -56.49
C GLY A 365 38.80 79.80 -55.76
N ARG A 366 39.84 80.16 -54.98
CA ARG A 366 40.57 79.23 -54.12
C ARG A 366 39.67 78.67 -53.02
N ASP A 367 38.87 79.50 -52.37
CA ASP A 367 37.95 79.10 -51.31
C ASP A 367 36.82 78.19 -51.82
N VAL A 368 36.26 78.48 -52.98
CA VAL A 368 35.29 77.61 -53.67
C VAL A 368 35.93 76.26 -53.98
N LYS A 369 37.16 76.23 -54.53
CA LYS A 369 37.87 74.98 -54.80
C LYS A 369 38.09 74.15 -53.54
N HIS A 370 38.49 74.78 -52.43
CA HIS A 370 38.65 74.10 -51.14
C HIS A 370 37.32 73.59 -50.57
N LEU A 371 36.21 74.31 -50.77
CA LEU A 371 34.89 73.88 -50.31
C LEU A 371 34.38 72.68 -51.13
N VAL A 372 34.57 72.68 -52.46
CA VAL A 372 34.22 71.56 -53.34
C VAL A 372 35.04 70.30 -53.01
N HIS A 373 36.33 70.44 -52.71
CA HIS A 373 37.15 69.31 -52.26
C HIS A 373 36.66 68.74 -50.92
N ARG A 374 36.24 69.60 -49.98
CA ARG A 374 35.64 69.15 -48.71
C ARG A 374 34.27 68.49 -48.89
N GLY A 375 33.43 69.01 -49.78
CA GLY A 375 32.11 68.43 -50.09
C GLY A 375 32.19 67.09 -50.82
N THR A 376 33.17 66.92 -51.71
CA THR A 376 33.43 65.63 -52.39
C THR A 376 34.03 64.58 -51.45
N ALA A 377 34.93 64.97 -50.56
CA ALA A 377 35.43 64.11 -49.49
C ALA A 377 34.30 63.67 -48.54
N SER A 378 33.38 64.57 -48.19
CA SER A 378 32.20 64.27 -47.35
C SER A 378 31.16 63.35 -48.03
N LYS A 379 31.06 63.36 -49.36
CA LYS A 379 30.22 62.42 -50.12
C LYS A 379 30.84 61.01 -50.23
N ASN A 380 32.16 60.92 -50.35
CA ASN A 380 32.87 59.64 -50.40
C ASN A 380 32.99 58.97 -49.02
N SER A 381 32.75 59.70 -47.93
CA SER A 381 32.63 59.16 -46.56
C SER A 381 31.19 58.72 -46.23
N SER A 382 30.43 58.23 -47.22
CA SER A 382 29.12 57.60 -47.00
C SER A 382 29.29 56.28 -46.22
N PRO A 383 28.37 55.88 -45.33
CA PRO A 383 28.61 54.81 -44.36
C PRO A 383 28.79 53.40 -44.96
N TYR A 384 28.54 53.22 -46.26
CA TYR A 384 28.59 51.93 -46.95
C TYR A 384 30.00 51.37 -47.19
N HIS A 385 31.07 52.08 -46.84
CA HIS A 385 32.45 51.57 -46.99
C HIS A 385 33.21 51.33 -45.68
N ALA A 386 32.58 51.51 -44.52
CA ALA A 386 33.23 51.34 -43.22
C ALA A 386 32.65 50.21 -42.36
N ILE A 387 31.94 49.24 -42.96
CA ILE A 387 31.46 48.03 -42.25
C ILE A 387 31.96 46.79 -42.98
N ILE A 388 33.27 46.56 -42.94
CA ILE A 388 33.82 45.19 -42.99
C ILE A 388 34.72 45.07 -41.77
N ASN A 389 34.16 44.52 -40.70
CA ASN A 389 34.91 44.10 -39.52
C ASN A 389 35.66 42.79 -39.89
N PRO A 390 37.01 42.73 -39.82
CA PRO A 390 37.76 41.51 -40.12
C PRO A 390 37.42 40.33 -39.20
N ALA A 391 36.73 40.56 -38.08
CA ALA A 391 36.37 39.50 -37.13
C ALA A 391 35.13 38.66 -37.52
N MET A 392 34.46 38.95 -38.65
CA MET A 392 33.29 38.18 -39.12
C MET A 392 33.60 37.14 -40.21
N ILE A 393 34.86 36.95 -40.59
CA ILE A 393 35.26 35.95 -41.60
C ILE A 393 35.73 34.61 -40.97
N GLU A 394 35.99 34.55 -39.66
CA GLU A 394 36.53 33.34 -39.01
C GLU A 394 35.51 32.38 -38.38
N LEU A 395 34.19 32.58 -38.58
CA LEU A 395 33.16 31.70 -38.00
C LEU A 395 32.29 30.94 -39.02
N ALA A 396 32.66 30.96 -40.30
CA ALA A 396 31.95 30.21 -41.36
C ALA A 396 32.72 28.98 -41.89
N PHE A 397 33.82 28.57 -41.25
CA PHE A 397 34.60 27.38 -41.64
C PHE A 397 34.85 26.42 -40.47
N TYR A 398 33.81 26.08 -39.71
CA TYR A 398 33.88 24.94 -38.78
C TYR A 398 32.50 24.28 -38.55
N ASP A 399 31.84 23.88 -39.63
CA ASP A 399 30.75 22.87 -39.57
C ASP A 399 30.53 22.21 -40.94
N ALA A 400 31.60 21.59 -41.45
CA ALA A 400 31.53 20.62 -42.54
C ALA A 400 32.73 19.66 -42.45
N ALA A 401 32.69 18.75 -41.48
CA ALA A 401 33.40 17.47 -41.48
C ALA A 401 32.70 16.50 -40.51
#